data_AF-A0A7X4YVS9-F1
#
_entry.id   AF-A0A7X4YVS9-F1
#
_cell.length_a   1.000
_cell.length_b   1.000
_cell.length_c   1.000
_cell.angle_alpha   90.00
_cell.angle_beta   90.00
_cell.angle_gamma   90.00
#
_symmetry.space_group_name_H-M   'P 1'
#
loop_
_entity.id
_entity.type
_entity.pdbx_description
1 polymer ?
#
loop_
_entity_poly.entity_id
_entity_poly.type
_entity_poly.pdbx_seq_one_letter_code
_entity_poly.pdbx_strand_id
1 'polypeptide(L)'
;MRKPLAAVSVILLLFVALAQSAWAFSDTKGHPNESKINELQKLGILSGSNAKTDTFDPNGKLTYAAGISMIVNGLGLNLDGINFFKEPKVTDSFPNMKDDAWYANTFIIAAANGLDIPRETKANNEMTREQFGHHLMQALLKKGDYAFIDLYVMLNDEADVNPDYMGSIQKLLITKIANLDAKQNFYPKTIITRGDAAGWLYDTIQFVNTNAPIEPPDAEQPFPLTDLKLTTEAISPDVNKVTLSAQAPHPGYGVRISSIEFAGDQAVIHVEAIYPDKDKQYPQVITEVKAVTYVSSAFKPVIGENAMDAGSGSSAGGSTGIIGSDGDTQSD
;
A
#
# COMPACT_ATOMS: atom_id res chain seq x y z
N MET A 1 -14.54 41.55 -53.77
CA MET A 1 -14.59 40.07 -53.88
C MET A 1 -13.64 39.49 -52.84
N ARG A 2 -14.17 38.96 -51.74
CA ARG A 2 -13.37 38.27 -50.71
C ARG A 2 -14.01 36.90 -50.48
N LYS A 3 -13.12 35.91 -50.27
CA LYS A 3 -13.33 34.52 -49.82
C LYS A 3 -13.08 33.50 -50.94
N PRO A 4 -11.89 32.89 -50.88
CA PRO A 4 -11.84 31.45 -50.64
C PRO A 4 -10.83 31.15 -49.53
N LEU A 5 -11.11 31.56 -48.28
CA LEU A 5 -10.35 31.11 -47.11
C LEU A 5 -11.12 30.11 -46.24
N ALA A 6 -12.45 30.03 -46.38
CA ALA A 6 -13.28 29.18 -45.53
C ALA A 6 -13.26 27.68 -45.93
N ALA A 7 -13.00 27.36 -47.20
CA ALA A 7 -13.02 25.98 -47.68
C ALA A 7 -11.76 25.18 -47.30
N VAL A 8 -10.63 25.85 -47.05
CA VAL A 8 -9.36 25.19 -46.71
C VAL A 8 -9.32 24.78 -45.22
N SER A 9 -10.01 25.50 -44.33
CA SER A 9 -10.03 25.18 -42.90
C SER A 9 -10.92 23.98 -42.54
N VAL A 10 -11.96 23.68 -43.32
CA VAL A 10 -12.84 22.53 -43.06
C VAL A 10 -12.16 21.20 -43.45
N ILE A 11 -11.32 21.21 -44.50
CA ILE A 11 -10.58 20.02 -44.94
C ILE A 11 -9.44 19.67 -43.96
N LEU A 12 -8.81 20.67 -43.34
CA LEU A 12 -7.75 20.44 -42.35
C LEU A 12 -8.30 19.86 -41.02
N LEU A 13 -9.54 20.21 -40.64
CA LEU A 13 -10.21 19.64 -39.46
C LEU A 13 -10.67 18.18 -39.67
N LEU A 14 -10.92 17.76 -40.91
CA LEU A 14 -11.30 16.37 -41.25
C LEU A 14 -10.11 15.39 -41.22
N PHE A 15 -8.87 15.87 -41.39
CA PHE A 15 -7.67 15.01 -41.32
C PHE A 15 -7.20 14.75 -39.88
N VAL A 16 -7.52 15.61 -38.92
CA VAL A 16 -7.17 15.39 -37.49
C VAL A 16 -8.10 14.35 -36.83
N ALA A 17 -9.30 14.14 -37.36
CA ALA A 17 -10.26 13.16 -36.83
C ALA A 17 -9.98 11.70 -37.26
N LEU A 18 -9.05 11.45 -38.19
CA LEU A 18 -8.78 10.11 -38.74
C LEU A 18 -7.46 9.48 -38.26
N ALA A 19 -6.75 10.12 -37.33
CA ALA A 19 -5.46 9.64 -36.81
C ALA A 19 -5.52 9.10 -35.37
N GLN A 20 -6.71 8.79 -34.84
CA GLN A 20 -6.83 7.96 -33.64
C GLN A 20 -6.98 6.49 -34.02
N SER A 21 -6.03 5.95 -34.78
CA SER A 21 -5.79 4.50 -34.73
C SER A 21 -5.27 4.22 -33.33
N ALA A 22 -6.19 3.96 -32.40
CA ALA A 22 -5.86 3.44 -31.09
C ALA A 22 -4.96 2.23 -31.28
N TRP A 23 -3.76 2.28 -30.71
CA TRP A 23 -2.81 1.18 -30.64
C TRP A 23 -3.44 0.07 -29.79
N ALA A 24 -4.37 -0.69 -30.35
CA ALA A 24 -5.04 -1.81 -29.70
C ALA A 24 -4.44 -3.10 -30.27
N PHE A 25 -4.17 -4.07 -29.40
CA PHE A 25 -3.70 -5.37 -29.84
C PHE A 25 -4.73 -6.06 -30.74
N SER A 26 -4.29 -6.47 -31.93
CA SER A 26 -5.13 -7.00 -33.00
C SER A 26 -5.85 -8.31 -32.65
N ASP A 27 -5.33 -9.07 -31.69
CA ASP A 27 -5.79 -10.39 -31.27
C ASP A 27 -6.61 -10.38 -29.98
N THR A 28 -6.93 -9.19 -29.44
CA THR A 28 -7.77 -9.04 -28.23
C THR A 28 -9.26 -8.89 -28.54
N LYS A 29 -9.61 -8.71 -29.81
CA LYS A 29 -10.99 -8.47 -30.24
C LYS A 29 -11.92 -9.62 -29.85
N GLY A 30 -13.00 -9.30 -29.14
CA GLY A 30 -14.00 -10.25 -28.64
C GLY A 30 -13.61 -10.97 -27.35
N HIS A 31 -12.43 -10.69 -26.79
CA HIS A 31 -12.06 -11.19 -25.47
C HIS A 31 -12.86 -10.45 -24.38
N PRO A 32 -13.33 -11.10 -23.30
CA PRO A 32 -14.09 -10.43 -22.24
C PRO A 32 -13.38 -9.22 -21.61
N ASN A 33 -12.05 -9.26 -21.57
CA ASN A 33 -11.20 -8.17 -21.06
C ASN A 33 -10.62 -7.24 -22.14
N GLU A 34 -11.11 -7.27 -23.38
CA GLU A 34 -10.59 -6.45 -24.50
C GLU A 34 -10.41 -4.97 -24.11
N SER A 35 -11.46 -4.33 -23.58
CA SER A 35 -11.40 -2.91 -23.20
C SER A 35 -10.36 -2.63 -22.12
N LYS A 36 -10.22 -3.53 -21.15
CA LYS A 36 -9.27 -3.39 -20.03
C LYS A 36 -7.84 -3.53 -20.53
N ILE A 37 -7.58 -4.51 -21.39
CA ILE A 37 -6.27 -4.73 -22.01
C ILE A 37 -5.87 -3.52 -22.84
N ASN A 38 -6.78 -3.00 -23.67
CA ASN A 38 -6.53 -1.82 -24.49
C ASN A 38 -6.21 -0.57 -23.63
N GLU A 39 -6.86 -0.41 -22.49
CA GLU A 39 -6.57 0.72 -21.59
C GLU A 39 -5.21 0.57 -20.91
N LEU A 40 -4.86 -0.62 -20.43
CA LEU A 40 -3.53 -0.88 -19.86
C LEU A 40 -2.41 -0.72 -20.90
N GLN A 41 -2.68 -1.03 -22.17
CA GLN A 41 -1.76 -0.77 -23.27
C GLN A 41 -1.54 0.73 -23.49
N LYS A 42 -2.62 1.54 -23.52
CA LYS A 42 -2.52 3.01 -23.65
C LYS A 42 -1.74 3.64 -22.50
N LEU A 43 -1.87 3.09 -21.28
CA LEU A 43 -1.11 3.51 -20.10
C LEU A 43 0.35 3.04 -20.13
N GLY A 44 0.75 2.25 -21.13
CA GLY A 44 2.11 1.70 -21.25
C GLY A 44 2.43 0.59 -20.24
N ILE A 45 1.44 0.08 -19.52
CA ILE A 45 1.59 -1.00 -18.53
C ILE A 45 1.77 -2.35 -19.22
N LEU A 46 1.00 -2.59 -20.30
CA LEU A 46 1.10 -3.81 -21.09
C LEU A 46 1.89 -3.57 -22.38
N SER A 47 2.79 -4.51 -22.65
CA SER A 47 3.50 -4.64 -23.93
C SER A 47 3.05 -5.92 -24.64
N GLY A 48 3.15 -5.91 -25.97
CA GLY A 48 2.83 -7.07 -26.80
C GLY A 48 3.72 -8.27 -26.51
N SER A 49 3.32 -9.45 -27.00
CA SER A 49 4.08 -10.70 -26.87
C SER A 49 5.44 -10.62 -27.60
N ASN A 50 5.55 -9.73 -28.58
CA ASN A 50 6.77 -9.41 -29.30
C ASN A 50 6.75 -7.93 -29.73
N ALA A 51 7.87 -7.22 -29.57
CA ALA A 51 8.04 -5.83 -29.98
C ALA A 51 7.80 -5.58 -31.49
N LYS A 52 7.74 -6.64 -32.30
CA LYS A 52 7.52 -6.59 -33.76
C LYS A 52 6.09 -6.97 -34.18
N THR A 53 5.20 -7.28 -33.26
CA THR A 53 3.82 -7.69 -33.58
C THR A 53 2.81 -6.95 -32.73
N ASP A 54 1.71 -6.49 -33.32
CA ASP A 54 0.59 -5.89 -32.61
C ASP A 54 -0.30 -6.96 -31.93
N THR A 55 0.31 -7.96 -31.28
CA THR A 55 -0.40 -9.07 -30.63
C THR A 55 -0.08 -9.16 -29.14
N PHE A 56 -1.08 -9.50 -28.33
CA PHE A 56 -0.98 -9.63 -26.88
C PHE A 56 -0.97 -11.08 -26.40
N ASP A 57 -1.60 -11.98 -27.16
CA ASP A 57 -1.94 -13.35 -26.79
C ASP A 57 -2.77 -13.45 -25.51
N PRO A 58 -4.04 -12.98 -25.50
CA PRO A 58 -4.86 -12.93 -24.28
C PRO A 58 -5.18 -14.33 -23.72
N ASN A 59 -5.22 -15.36 -24.56
CA ASN A 59 -5.47 -16.75 -24.12
C ASN A 59 -4.17 -17.49 -23.76
N GLY A 60 -3.02 -16.86 -24.01
CA GLY A 60 -1.71 -17.37 -23.66
C GLY A 60 -1.53 -17.53 -22.16
N LYS A 61 -0.66 -18.45 -21.77
CA LYS A 61 -0.34 -18.71 -20.37
C LYS A 61 0.57 -17.62 -19.80
N LEU A 62 0.36 -17.27 -18.54
CA LEU A 62 1.20 -16.28 -17.85
C LEU A 62 2.33 -16.95 -17.08
N THR A 63 3.57 -16.51 -17.30
CA THR A 63 4.72 -16.92 -16.50
C THR A 63 4.91 -16.02 -15.29
N TYR A 64 5.62 -16.50 -14.27
CA TYR A 64 5.98 -15.71 -13.09
C TYR A 64 6.73 -14.43 -13.45
N ALA A 65 7.69 -14.49 -14.38
CA ALA A 65 8.40 -13.31 -14.86
C ALA A 65 7.45 -12.24 -15.40
N ALA A 66 6.51 -12.65 -16.25
CA ALA A 66 5.52 -11.74 -16.84
C ALA A 66 4.51 -11.23 -15.81
N GLY A 67 3.98 -12.12 -14.95
CA GLY A 67 2.96 -11.77 -13.96
C GLY A 67 3.45 -10.79 -12.90
N ILE A 68 4.60 -11.05 -12.30
CA ILE A 68 5.17 -10.16 -11.27
C ILE A 68 5.55 -8.81 -11.87
N SER A 69 6.14 -8.80 -13.08
CA SER A 69 6.44 -7.54 -13.77
C SER A 69 5.18 -6.73 -14.05
N MET A 70 4.08 -7.40 -14.43
CA MET A 70 2.78 -6.75 -14.65
C MET A 70 2.26 -6.08 -13.38
N ILE A 71 2.31 -6.80 -12.24
CA ILE A 71 1.82 -6.32 -10.94
C ILE A 71 2.66 -5.12 -10.48
N VAL A 72 3.98 -5.26 -10.47
CA VAL A 72 4.91 -4.22 -10.00
C VAL A 72 4.78 -2.95 -10.83
N ASN A 73 4.81 -3.08 -12.16
CA ASN A 73 4.71 -1.92 -13.04
C ASN A 73 3.31 -1.30 -13.03
N GLY A 74 2.27 -2.13 -13.03
CA GLY A 74 0.89 -1.66 -13.08
C GLY A 74 0.44 -0.92 -11.82
N LEU A 75 0.93 -1.32 -10.65
CA LEU A 75 0.64 -0.66 -9.37
C LEU A 75 1.71 0.36 -8.96
N GLY A 76 2.72 0.56 -9.81
CA GLY A 76 3.82 1.50 -9.57
C GLY A 76 4.55 1.23 -8.25
N LEU A 77 4.82 -0.04 -7.95
CA LEU A 77 5.63 -0.40 -6.78
C LEU A 77 7.08 -0.02 -7.05
N ASN A 78 7.77 0.43 -6.02
CA ASN A 78 9.16 0.87 -6.12
C ASN A 78 9.93 0.55 -4.82
N LEU A 79 11.16 1.05 -4.71
CA LEU A 79 12.04 0.85 -3.54
C LEU A 79 12.11 2.11 -2.68
N ASP A 80 11.21 3.08 -2.87
CA ASP A 80 11.27 4.34 -2.14
C ASP A 80 11.09 4.08 -0.64
N GLY A 81 11.96 4.69 0.18
CA GLY A 81 11.98 4.47 1.63
C GLY A 81 12.66 3.17 2.09
N ILE A 82 13.18 2.35 1.17
CA ILE A 82 13.91 1.12 1.52
C ILE A 82 15.42 1.36 1.38
N ASN A 83 16.12 1.31 2.50
CA ASN A 83 17.58 1.46 2.54
C ASN A 83 18.26 0.10 2.50
N PHE A 84 19.10 -0.11 1.48
CA PHE A 84 19.90 -1.33 1.37
C PHE A 84 21.36 -1.05 1.76
N PHE A 85 21.94 -1.96 2.55
CA PHE A 85 23.36 -1.91 2.92
C PHE A 85 24.30 -2.24 1.74
N LYS A 86 23.79 -2.96 0.74
CA LYS A 86 24.48 -3.32 -0.51
C LYS A 86 23.49 -3.28 -1.66
N GLU A 87 23.97 -3.21 -2.89
CA GLU A 87 23.10 -3.36 -4.07
C GLU A 87 22.32 -4.69 -4.01
N PRO A 88 20.97 -4.65 -4.03
CA PRO A 88 20.18 -5.87 -3.92
C PRO A 88 20.24 -6.66 -5.23
N LYS A 89 20.34 -7.98 -5.11
CA LYS A 89 20.29 -8.91 -6.25
C LYS A 89 19.05 -9.77 -6.17
N VAL A 90 18.47 -10.12 -7.31
CA VAL A 90 17.28 -10.99 -7.33
C VAL A 90 17.60 -12.35 -6.71
N THR A 91 18.82 -12.84 -6.90
CA THR A 91 19.32 -14.10 -6.31
C THR A 91 19.46 -14.08 -4.79
N ASP A 92 19.50 -12.90 -4.14
CA ASP A 92 19.46 -12.82 -2.67
C ASP A 92 18.12 -13.40 -2.14
N SER A 93 17.01 -13.13 -2.86
CA SER A 93 15.66 -13.58 -2.49
C SER A 93 15.22 -14.84 -3.24
N PHE A 94 15.62 -15.00 -4.50
CA PHE A 94 15.19 -16.09 -5.40
C PHE A 94 16.40 -16.76 -6.07
N PRO A 95 16.99 -17.80 -5.45
CA PRO A 95 18.23 -18.43 -5.92
C PRO A 95 18.18 -18.99 -7.35
N ASN A 96 16.98 -19.30 -7.87
CA ASN A 96 16.77 -19.89 -9.19
C ASN A 96 16.61 -18.83 -10.31
N MET A 97 16.79 -17.54 -10.01
CA MET A 97 16.66 -16.44 -10.96
C MET A 97 18.03 -15.92 -11.44
N LYS A 98 18.01 -15.04 -12.45
CA LYS A 98 19.21 -14.43 -13.02
C LYS A 98 19.23 -12.93 -12.74
N ASP A 99 20.35 -12.44 -12.20
CA ASP A 99 20.53 -11.03 -11.82
C ASP A 99 20.45 -10.06 -13.01
N ASP A 100 20.84 -10.50 -14.22
CA ASP A 100 20.89 -9.68 -15.43
C ASP A 100 19.63 -9.79 -16.31
N ALA A 101 18.61 -10.53 -15.86
CA ALA A 101 17.39 -10.71 -16.63
C ALA A 101 16.46 -9.48 -16.57
N TRP A 102 15.67 -9.30 -17.64
CA TRP A 102 14.74 -8.16 -17.77
C TRP A 102 13.72 -8.05 -16.61
N TYR A 103 13.40 -9.16 -15.94
CA TYR A 103 12.48 -9.19 -14.80
C TYR A 103 13.17 -8.95 -13.45
N ALA A 104 14.51 -8.99 -13.37
CA ALA A 104 15.24 -9.02 -12.10
C ALA A 104 14.88 -7.85 -11.18
N ASN A 105 14.84 -6.63 -11.72
CA ASN A 105 14.47 -5.44 -10.95
C ASN A 105 13.04 -5.53 -10.39
N THR A 106 12.08 -6.02 -11.17
CA THR A 106 10.69 -6.17 -10.69
C THR A 106 10.59 -7.20 -9.56
N PHE A 107 11.38 -8.27 -9.59
CA PHE A 107 11.39 -9.24 -8.48
C PHE A 107 12.07 -8.70 -7.22
N ILE A 108 13.10 -7.88 -7.37
CA ILE A 108 13.71 -7.17 -6.23
C ILE A 108 12.67 -6.26 -5.58
N ILE A 109 11.96 -5.46 -6.38
CA ILE A 109 10.85 -4.60 -5.90
C ILE A 109 9.77 -5.44 -5.22
N ALA A 110 9.34 -6.54 -5.85
CA ALA A 110 8.31 -7.41 -5.32
C ALA A 110 8.68 -8.03 -3.97
N ALA A 111 9.92 -8.51 -3.82
CA ALA A 111 10.42 -9.06 -2.56
C ALA A 111 10.48 -7.98 -1.46
N ALA A 112 11.00 -6.79 -1.79
CA ALA A 112 11.09 -5.68 -0.86
C ALA A 112 9.71 -5.15 -0.43
N ASN A 113 8.71 -5.26 -1.30
CA ASN A 113 7.31 -4.91 -1.03
C ASN A 113 6.48 -6.10 -0.50
N GLY A 114 7.10 -7.24 -0.17
CA GLY A 114 6.40 -8.35 0.49
C GLY A 114 5.27 -8.97 -0.32
N LEU A 115 5.44 -9.15 -1.64
CA LEU A 115 4.44 -9.80 -2.51
C LEU A 115 4.26 -11.31 -2.25
N ASP A 116 4.93 -11.86 -1.24
CA ASP A 116 4.86 -13.26 -0.80
C ASP A 116 5.12 -14.27 -1.93
N ILE A 117 6.19 -14.05 -2.70
CA ILE A 117 6.60 -14.95 -3.78
C ILE A 117 7.43 -16.09 -3.18
N PRO A 118 7.11 -17.38 -3.46
CA PRO A 118 7.91 -18.50 -2.95
C PRO A 118 9.37 -18.43 -3.42
N ARG A 119 10.32 -18.63 -2.51
CA ARG A 119 11.77 -18.56 -2.77
C ARG A 119 12.24 -19.45 -3.93
N GLU A 120 11.63 -20.61 -4.09
CA GLU A 120 11.98 -21.59 -5.13
C GLU A 120 11.40 -21.30 -6.52
N THR A 121 10.62 -20.22 -6.65
CA THR A 121 10.00 -19.81 -7.91
C THR A 121 11.02 -19.64 -9.03
N LYS A 122 10.69 -20.15 -10.21
CA LYS A 122 11.46 -19.92 -11.44
C LYS A 122 10.71 -18.96 -12.35
N ALA A 123 11.45 -18.09 -13.01
CA ALA A 123 10.91 -17.05 -13.87
C ALA A 123 9.95 -17.55 -14.97
N ASN A 124 10.22 -18.74 -15.53
CA ASN A 124 9.44 -19.34 -16.61
C ASN A 124 8.33 -20.28 -16.13
N ASN A 125 8.16 -20.48 -14.82
CA ASN A 125 7.04 -21.26 -14.30
C ASN A 125 5.72 -20.57 -14.69
N GLU A 126 4.75 -21.36 -15.09
CA GLU A 126 3.38 -20.89 -15.35
C GLU A 126 2.69 -20.60 -14.00
N MET A 127 2.00 -19.46 -13.91
CA MET A 127 1.27 -19.07 -12.71
C MET A 127 -0.15 -19.61 -12.73
N THR A 128 -0.59 -20.16 -11.61
CA THR A 128 -2.01 -20.47 -11.40
C THR A 128 -2.81 -19.20 -11.07
N ARG A 129 -4.14 -19.30 -11.20
CA ARG A 129 -5.09 -18.23 -10.84
C ARG A 129 -4.95 -17.81 -9.37
N GLU A 130 -4.85 -18.76 -8.45
CA GLU A 130 -4.70 -18.42 -7.03
C GLU A 130 -3.37 -17.74 -6.71
N GLN A 131 -2.28 -18.15 -7.37
CA GLN A 131 -0.96 -17.56 -7.15
C GLN A 131 -0.92 -16.12 -7.65
N PHE A 132 -1.41 -15.87 -8.88
CA PHE A 132 -1.49 -14.51 -9.40
C PHE A 132 -2.41 -13.64 -8.55
N GLY A 133 -3.58 -14.16 -8.17
CA GLY A 133 -4.50 -13.46 -7.30
C GLY A 133 -3.89 -13.10 -5.95
N HIS A 134 -3.17 -14.04 -5.32
CA HIS A 134 -2.50 -13.79 -4.06
C HIS A 134 -1.47 -12.65 -4.16
N HIS A 135 -0.53 -12.72 -5.10
CA HIS A 135 0.49 -11.68 -5.25
C HIS A 135 -0.11 -10.32 -5.63
N LEU A 136 -1.17 -10.30 -6.45
CA LEU A 136 -1.89 -9.09 -6.81
C LEU A 136 -2.55 -8.44 -5.59
N MET A 137 -3.14 -9.24 -4.70
CA MET A 137 -3.73 -8.73 -3.46
C MET A 137 -2.67 -8.20 -2.50
N GLN A 138 -1.52 -8.88 -2.34
CA GLN A 138 -0.42 -8.36 -1.53
C GLN A 138 0.06 -7.00 -2.07
N ALA A 139 0.17 -6.88 -3.39
CA ALA A 139 0.55 -5.62 -4.03
C ALA A 139 -0.48 -4.51 -3.84
N LEU A 140 -1.79 -4.82 -3.91
CA LEU A 140 -2.86 -3.87 -3.60
C LEU A 140 -2.71 -3.34 -2.16
N LEU A 141 -2.46 -4.22 -1.19
CA LEU A 141 -2.31 -3.85 0.22
C LEU A 141 -1.04 -3.03 0.50
N LYS A 142 -0.10 -2.93 -0.45
CA LYS A 142 1.01 -1.96 -0.37
C LYS A 142 0.66 -0.56 -0.85
N LYS A 143 -0.50 -0.38 -1.49
CA LYS A 143 -1.00 0.95 -1.87
C LYS A 143 -1.76 1.64 -0.72
N GLY A 144 -2.09 0.90 0.33
CA GLY A 144 -2.71 1.41 1.54
C GLY A 144 -3.48 0.31 2.28
N ASP A 145 -3.91 0.65 3.49
CA ASP A 145 -4.86 -0.18 4.23
C ASP A 145 -6.27 0.13 3.75
N TYR A 146 -7.04 -0.90 3.41
CA TYR A 146 -8.39 -0.75 2.89
C TYR A 146 -9.39 -1.47 3.78
N ALA A 147 -10.58 -0.89 3.92
CA ALA A 147 -11.69 -1.56 4.59
C ALA A 147 -12.29 -2.61 3.65
N PHE A 148 -12.36 -3.85 4.12
CA PHE A 148 -13.08 -4.92 3.45
C PHE A 148 -14.30 -5.29 4.28
N ILE A 149 -15.40 -5.61 3.62
CA ILE A 149 -16.55 -6.20 4.32
C ILE A 149 -16.19 -7.63 4.74
N ASP A 150 -16.57 -8.02 5.96
CA ASP A 150 -16.43 -9.40 6.45
C ASP A 150 -17.52 -10.30 5.83
N LEU A 151 -17.43 -10.49 4.52
CA LEU A 151 -18.28 -11.39 3.75
C LEU A 151 -17.47 -12.63 3.37
N TYR A 152 -18.03 -13.82 3.63
CA TYR A 152 -17.44 -15.07 3.12
C TYR A 152 -18.17 -15.50 1.84
N VAL A 153 -17.46 -15.50 0.72
CA VAL A 153 -17.96 -15.98 -0.58
C VAL A 153 -17.75 -17.50 -0.63
N MET A 154 -18.83 -18.26 -0.82
CA MET A 154 -18.74 -19.72 -0.97
C MET A 154 -18.23 -20.11 -2.36
N LEU A 155 -17.28 -21.05 -2.41
CA LEU A 155 -16.72 -21.62 -3.64
C LEU A 155 -17.06 -23.11 -3.70
N ASN A 156 -17.44 -23.61 -4.87
CA ASN A 156 -17.66 -25.05 -5.04
C ASN A 156 -16.34 -25.85 -5.07
N ASP A 157 -15.25 -25.21 -5.45
CA ASP A 157 -13.89 -25.74 -5.49
C ASP A 157 -12.99 -25.17 -4.37
N GLU A 158 -13.60 -24.78 -3.24
CA GLU A 158 -12.89 -24.23 -2.08
C GLU A 158 -11.76 -25.14 -1.58
N ALA A 159 -12.00 -26.46 -1.57
CA ALA A 159 -11.05 -27.46 -1.11
C ALA A 159 -9.77 -27.51 -1.95
N ASP A 160 -9.80 -27.00 -3.17
CA ASP A 160 -8.61 -26.92 -4.03
C ASP A 160 -7.76 -25.69 -3.68
N VAL A 161 -8.31 -24.65 -3.07
CA VAL A 161 -7.57 -23.40 -2.77
C VAL A 161 -6.46 -23.67 -1.77
N ASN A 162 -5.26 -23.14 -2.02
CA ASN A 162 -4.21 -23.12 -1.00
C ASN A 162 -4.70 -22.32 0.22
N PRO A 163 -4.75 -22.92 1.44
CA PRO A 163 -5.24 -22.23 2.64
C PRO A 163 -4.57 -20.88 2.90
N ASP A 164 -3.26 -20.76 2.63
CA ASP A 164 -2.51 -19.52 2.83
C ASP A 164 -2.97 -18.39 1.87
N TYR A 165 -3.61 -18.75 0.76
CA TYR A 165 -4.09 -17.82 -0.25
C TYR A 165 -5.57 -17.48 -0.10
N MET A 166 -6.33 -18.24 0.70
CA MET A 166 -7.78 -18.10 0.81
C MET A 166 -8.20 -16.67 1.17
N GLY A 167 -7.51 -16.02 2.11
CA GLY A 167 -7.80 -14.63 2.50
C GLY A 167 -7.66 -13.65 1.32
N SER A 168 -6.67 -13.85 0.46
CA SER A 168 -6.48 -13.04 -0.75
C SER A 168 -7.57 -13.31 -1.79
N ILE A 169 -7.95 -14.58 -1.99
CA ILE A 169 -9.00 -14.95 -2.94
C ILE A 169 -10.36 -14.37 -2.51
N GLN A 170 -10.71 -14.50 -1.22
CA GLN A 170 -11.93 -13.91 -0.67
C GLN A 170 -11.96 -12.40 -0.91
N LYS A 171 -10.88 -11.67 -0.60
CA LYS A 171 -10.80 -10.23 -0.84
C LYS A 171 -10.95 -9.88 -2.32
N LEU A 172 -10.33 -10.62 -3.24
CA LEU A 172 -10.49 -10.39 -4.69
C LEU A 172 -11.93 -10.59 -5.16
N LEU A 173 -12.64 -11.56 -4.61
CA LEU A 173 -14.05 -11.84 -4.94
C LEU A 173 -14.97 -10.77 -4.35
N ILE A 174 -14.74 -10.36 -3.10
CA ILE A 174 -15.50 -9.31 -2.40
C ILE A 174 -15.38 -7.96 -3.14
N THR A 175 -14.18 -7.62 -3.58
CA THR A 175 -13.93 -6.38 -4.35
C THR A 175 -14.32 -6.49 -5.83
N LYS A 176 -14.72 -7.69 -6.29
CA LYS A 176 -15.07 -8.00 -7.67
C LYS A 176 -13.93 -7.83 -8.68
N ILE A 177 -12.68 -7.83 -8.20
CA ILE A 177 -11.48 -7.86 -9.04
C ILE A 177 -11.40 -9.20 -9.77
N ALA A 178 -11.72 -10.29 -9.06
CA ALA A 178 -11.92 -11.60 -9.65
C ALA A 178 -13.39 -12.02 -9.52
N ASN A 179 -13.83 -12.94 -10.37
CA ASN A 179 -15.20 -13.45 -10.37
C ASN A 179 -15.19 -14.98 -10.45
N LEU A 180 -16.19 -15.59 -9.81
CA LEU A 180 -16.51 -17.01 -10.01
C LEU A 180 -17.20 -17.20 -11.36
N ASP A 181 -17.13 -18.43 -11.88
CA ASP A 181 -17.91 -18.79 -13.05
C ASP A 181 -19.41 -18.99 -12.73
N ALA A 182 -20.21 -19.29 -13.75
CA ALA A 182 -21.64 -19.57 -13.60
C ALA A 182 -21.95 -20.81 -12.73
N LYS A 183 -20.96 -21.64 -12.43
CA LYS A 183 -21.05 -22.81 -11.57
C LYS A 183 -20.45 -22.56 -10.17
N GLN A 184 -20.16 -21.31 -9.81
CA GLN A 184 -19.52 -20.92 -8.55
C GLN A 184 -18.13 -21.54 -8.29
N ASN A 185 -17.35 -21.78 -9.35
CA ASN A 185 -15.96 -22.21 -9.23
C ASN A 185 -14.99 -21.06 -9.48
N PHE A 186 -13.86 -21.06 -8.76
CA PHE A 186 -12.77 -20.10 -8.95
C PHE A 186 -11.66 -20.62 -9.89
N TYR A 187 -11.48 -21.94 -9.93
CA TYR A 187 -10.43 -22.69 -10.59
C TYR A 187 -9.01 -22.35 -10.09
N PRO A 188 -8.73 -22.52 -8.78
CA PRO A 188 -7.51 -22.02 -8.15
C PRO A 188 -6.23 -22.54 -8.81
N LYS A 189 -6.21 -23.82 -9.19
CA LYS A 189 -5.03 -24.51 -9.78
C LYS A 189 -4.89 -24.35 -11.29
N THR A 190 -5.87 -23.77 -11.98
CA THR A 190 -5.76 -23.54 -13.41
C THR A 190 -4.75 -22.44 -13.69
N ILE A 191 -3.94 -22.61 -14.74
CA ILE A 191 -3.00 -21.58 -15.20
C ILE A 191 -3.78 -20.35 -15.62
N ILE A 192 -3.42 -19.18 -15.08
CA ILE A 192 -4.06 -17.93 -15.45
C ILE A 192 -3.66 -17.52 -16.87
N THR A 193 -4.64 -17.07 -17.64
CA THR A 193 -4.37 -16.49 -18.97
C THR A 193 -3.86 -15.07 -18.83
N ARG A 194 -3.10 -14.61 -19.83
CA ARG A 194 -2.61 -13.22 -19.89
C ARG A 194 -3.77 -12.22 -19.88
N GLY A 195 -4.87 -12.54 -20.54
CA GLY A 195 -6.08 -11.72 -20.62
C GLY A 195 -6.84 -11.64 -19.29
N ASP A 196 -6.94 -12.72 -18.53
CA ASP A 196 -7.54 -12.69 -17.19
C ASP A 196 -6.68 -11.89 -16.21
N ALA A 197 -5.36 -12.12 -16.23
CA ALA A 197 -4.41 -11.39 -15.39
C ALA A 197 -4.43 -9.88 -15.66
N ALA A 198 -4.50 -9.47 -16.93
CA ALA A 198 -4.66 -8.08 -17.33
C ALA A 198 -6.00 -7.50 -16.85
N GLY A 199 -7.09 -8.27 -16.94
CA GLY A 199 -8.39 -7.88 -16.43
C GLY A 199 -8.35 -7.60 -14.93
N TRP A 200 -7.79 -8.52 -14.15
CA TRP A 200 -7.66 -8.38 -12.69
C TRP A 200 -6.74 -7.21 -12.32
N LEU A 201 -5.60 -7.05 -13.00
CA LEU A 201 -4.70 -5.92 -12.77
C LEU A 201 -5.40 -4.57 -13.00
N TYR A 202 -6.16 -4.45 -14.10
CA TYR A 202 -6.93 -3.24 -14.38
C TYR A 202 -7.93 -2.94 -13.26
N ASP A 203 -8.71 -3.94 -12.84
CA ASP A 203 -9.71 -3.76 -11.78
C ASP A 203 -9.06 -3.40 -10.44
N THR A 204 -7.89 -3.97 -10.12
CA THR A 204 -7.08 -3.58 -8.95
C THR A 204 -6.64 -2.12 -9.04
N ILE A 205 -6.16 -1.67 -10.20
CA ILE A 205 -5.78 -0.26 -10.40
C ILE A 205 -7.00 0.65 -10.22
N GLN A 206 -8.16 0.26 -10.77
CA GLN A 206 -9.40 1.02 -10.57
C GLN A 206 -9.82 1.04 -9.09
N PHE A 207 -9.70 -0.08 -8.38
CA PHE A 207 -9.99 -0.14 -6.95
C PHE A 207 -9.12 0.85 -6.17
N VAL A 208 -7.80 0.82 -6.38
CA VAL A 208 -6.85 1.75 -5.72
C VAL A 208 -7.17 3.21 -6.04
N ASN A 209 -7.55 3.52 -7.28
CA ASN A 209 -7.83 4.90 -7.70
C ASN A 209 -9.18 5.44 -7.21
N THR A 210 -10.12 4.55 -6.87
CA THR A 210 -11.51 4.94 -6.52
C THR A 210 -11.85 4.74 -5.05
N ASN A 211 -10.98 4.09 -4.28
CA ASN A 211 -11.18 3.85 -2.86
C ASN A 211 -10.06 4.54 -2.07
N ALA A 212 -10.44 5.36 -1.10
CA ALA A 212 -9.47 5.95 -0.18
C ALA A 212 -8.98 4.88 0.81
N PRO A 213 -7.66 4.78 1.04
CA PRO A 213 -7.15 4.02 2.16
C PRO A 213 -7.75 4.51 3.48
N ILE A 214 -7.87 3.60 4.44
CA ILE A 214 -8.17 3.94 5.83
C ILE A 214 -7.03 4.83 6.32
N GLU A 215 -7.38 5.99 6.88
CA GLU A 215 -6.38 6.81 7.53
C GLU A 215 -5.87 6.07 8.78
N PRO A 216 -4.55 5.97 8.98
CA PRO A 216 -4.02 5.43 10.22
C PRO A 216 -4.67 6.15 11.39
N PRO A 217 -5.09 5.45 12.46
CA PRO A 217 -5.60 6.11 13.64
C PRO A 217 -4.55 7.11 14.13
N ASP A 218 -4.98 8.30 14.58
CA ASP A 218 -4.09 9.40 15.00
C ASP A 218 -3.00 8.96 16.01
N ALA A 219 -3.26 7.88 16.76
CA ALA A 219 -2.35 7.27 17.73
C ALA A 219 -1.10 6.61 17.13
N GLU A 220 -1.05 6.34 15.81
CA GLU A 220 0.11 5.73 15.14
C GLU A 220 1.05 6.77 14.50
N GLN A 221 0.65 8.05 14.47
CA GLN A 221 1.55 9.11 14.06
C GLN A 221 2.47 9.51 15.23
N PRO A 222 3.77 9.77 14.98
CA PRO A 222 4.66 10.24 16.04
C PRO A 222 4.06 11.50 16.68
N PHE A 223 4.10 11.56 18.01
CA PHE A 223 3.53 12.66 18.76
C PHE A 223 4.22 13.98 18.33
N PRO A 224 3.48 14.94 17.75
CA PRO A 224 4.09 16.03 17.00
C PRO A 224 4.54 17.21 17.87
N LEU A 225 4.21 17.21 19.17
CA LEU A 225 4.48 18.32 20.07
C LEU A 225 5.77 18.12 20.85
N THR A 226 6.56 19.17 20.97
CA THR A 226 7.81 19.19 21.76
C THR A 226 7.69 20.13 22.96
N ASP A 227 8.65 20.05 23.89
CA ASP A 227 8.76 20.95 25.04
C ASP A 227 7.49 21.04 25.91
N LEU A 228 6.84 19.89 26.15
CA LEU A 228 5.67 19.84 27.01
C LEU A 228 6.03 20.31 28.42
N LYS A 229 5.27 21.31 28.89
CA LYS A 229 5.49 21.92 30.20
C LYS A 229 4.16 22.18 30.90
N LEU A 230 4.14 21.87 32.20
CA LEU A 230 3.06 22.29 33.08
C LEU A 230 3.49 23.51 33.89
N THR A 231 2.61 24.48 33.99
CA THR A 231 2.68 25.57 34.96
C THR A 231 1.43 25.54 35.84
N THR A 232 1.61 25.81 37.12
CA THR A 232 0.53 25.75 38.11
C THR A 232 0.38 27.10 38.78
N GLU A 233 -0.85 27.59 38.86
CA GLU A 233 -1.23 28.84 39.50
C GLU A 233 -2.36 28.56 40.49
N ALA A 234 -2.17 28.93 41.76
CA ALA A 234 -3.23 28.81 42.76
C ALA A 234 -4.31 29.86 42.50
N ILE A 235 -5.54 29.42 42.26
CA ILE A 235 -6.69 30.33 42.04
C ILE A 235 -7.60 30.41 43.27
N SER A 236 -7.50 29.43 44.18
CA SER A 236 -8.17 29.40 45.48
C SER A 236 -7.39 28.47 46.43
N PRO A 237 -7.72 28.41 47.74
CA PRO A 237 -7.05 27.49 48.67
C PRO A 237 -7.12 26.01 48.25
N ASP A 238 -8.20 25.61 47.59
CA ASP A 238 -8.49 24.21 47.29
C ASP A 238 -8.27 23.82 45.82
N VAL A 239 -7.98 24.79 44.95
CA VAL A 239 -7.93 24.60 43.48
C VAL A 239 -6.74 25.32 42.86
N ASN A 240 -5.98 24.55 42.09
CA ASN A 240 -4.92 25.01 41.21
C ASN A 240 -5.41 25.02 39.76
N LYS A 241 -5.12 26.11 39.04
CA LYS A 241 -5.18 26.16 37.58
C LYS A 241 -3.88 25.59 37.03
N VAL A 242 -3.99 24.58 36.19
CA VAL A 242 -2.85 23.94 35.54
C VAL A 242 -2.88 24.27 34.06
N THR A 243 -1.82 24.90 33.56
CA THR A 243 -1.66 25.23 32.15
C THR A 243 -0.61 24.31 31.55
N LEU A 244 -1.02 23.54 30.54
CA LEU A 244 -0.14 22.81 29.66
C LEU A 244 0.26 23.71 28.50
N SER A 245 1.57 23.79 28.21
CA SER A 245 2.12 24.44 27.02
C SER A 245 3.04 23.49 26.27
N ALA A 246 3.07 23.57 24.94
CA ALA A 246 3.99 22.83 24.09
C ALA A 246 4.33 23.62 22.83
N GLN A 247 5.42 23.25 22.15
CA GLN A 247 5.74 23.76 20.81
C GLN A 247 5.17 22.83 19.76
N ALA A 248 4.51 23.41 18.77
CA ALA A 248 3.94 22.69 17.64
C ALA A 248 4.65 23.10 16.33
N PRO A 249 4.76 22.21 15.33
CA PRO A 249 5.44 22.51 14.07
C PRO A 249 4.84 23.70 13.30
N HIS A 250 3.52 23.87 13.37
CA HIS A 250 2.79 24.99 12.78
C HIS A 250 1.43 25.24 13.46
N PRO A 251 0.75 26.39 13.23
CA PRO A 251 -0.52 26.74 13.87
C PRO A 251 -1.73 25.84 13.54
N GLY A 252 -1.52 24.81 12.73
CA GLY A 252 -2.57 23.84 12.41
C GLY A 252 -2.71 22.75 13.46
N TYR A 253 -1.65 22.53 14.23
CA TYR A 253 -1.68 21.62 15.36
C TYR A 253 -2.27 22.30 16.60
N GLY A 254 -2.85 21.50 17.48
CA GLY A 254 -3.30 21.91 18.80
C GLY A 254 -2.89 20.91 19.87
N VAL A 255 -3.25 21.21 21.12
CA VAL A 255 -3.04 20.31 22.26
C VAL A 255 -4.33 20.22 23.06
N ARG A 256 -4.65 19.01 23.53
CA ARG A 256 -5.79 18.74 24.41
C ARG A 256 -5.37 17.90 25.59
N ILE A 257 -5.94 18.19 26.75
CA ILE A 257 -5.90 17.30 27.91
C ILE A 257 -7.02 16.28 27.72
N SER A 258 -6.66 15.01 27.45
CA SER A 258 -7.61 13.95 27.12
C SER A 258 -8.25 13.34 28.37
N SER A 259 -7.45 13.17 29.43
CA SER A 259 -7.93 12.70 30.73
C SER A 259 -7.02 13.17 31.87
N ILE A 260 -7.55 13.05 33.09
CA ILE A 260 -6.80 13.26 34.34
C ILE A 260 -7.02 12.05 35.22
N GLU A 261 -5.93 11.39 35.59
CA GLU A 261 -5.93 10.27 36.52
C GLU A 261 -5.37 10.72 37.86
N PHE A 262 -6.05 10.39 38.96
CA PHE A 262 -5.58 10.68 40.32
C PHE A 262 -4.94 9.43 40.91
N ALA A 263 -3.62 9.46 41.08
CA ALA A 263 -2.85 8.33 41.57
C ALA A 263 -1.94 8.80 42.73
N GLY A 264 -2.24 8.35 43.94
CA GLY A 264 -1.52 8.79 45.14
C GLY A 264 -1.65 10.28 45.39
N ASP A 265 -0.53 11.00 45.44
CA ASP A 265 -0.46 12.46 45.58
C ASP A 265 -0.40 13.20 44.24
N GLN A 266 -0.54 12.50 43.11
CA GLN A 266 -0.41 13.07 41.77
C GLN A 266 -1.74 13.15 41.03
N ALA A 267 -1.85 14.18 40.20
CA ALA A 267 -2.82 14.27 39.12
C ALA A 267 -2.07 14.10 37.80
N VAL A 268 -2.15 12.91 37.22
CA VAL A 268 -1.51 12.55 35.95
C VAL A 268 -2.36 13.10 34.82
N ILE A 269 -1.81 14.04 34.07
CA ILE A 269 -2.45 14.71 32.95
C ILE A 269 -2.06 13.99 31.67
N HIS A 270 -3.03 13.35 31.02
CA HIS A 270 -2.85 12.73 29.71
C HIS A 270 -3.12 13.75 28.61
N VAL A 271 -2.25 13.72 27.60
CA VAL A 271 -2.18 14.74 26.55
C VAL A 271 -2.33 14.09 25.20
N GLU A 272 -3.12 14.72 24.34
CA GLU A 272 -3.25 14.37 22.94
C GLU A 272 -2.95 15.59 22.07
N ALA A 273 -2.29 15.35 20.93
CA ALA A 273 -2.17 16.35 19.88
C ALA A 273 -3.47 16.43 19.08
N ILE A 274 -3.80 17.64 18.64
CA ILE A 274 -4.83 17.86 17.62
C ILE A 274 -4.09 18.05 16.31
N TYR A 275 -4.37 17.22 15.31
CA TYR A 275 -3.71 17.26 14.00
C TYR A 275 -4.33 18.32 13.09
N PRO A 276 -3.54 18.90 12.16
CA PRO A 276 -4.02 19.89 11.22
C PRO A 276 -5.05 19.32 10.25
N ASP A 277 -5.99 20.18 9.86
CA ASP A 277 -6.93 19.88 8.79
C ASP A 277 -6.19 19.84 7.45
N LYS A 278 -6.20 18.66 6.79
CA LYS A 278 -5.44 18.42 5.55
C LYS A 278 -5.87 19.32 4.39
N ASP A 279 -7.09 19.84 4.41
CA ASP A 279 -7.62 20.72 3.35
C ASP A 279 -7.22 22.18 3.55
N LYS A 280 -6.55 22.51 4.66
CA LYS A 280 -6.10 23.86 4.99
C LYS A 280 -4.60 24.02 4.84
N GLN A 281 -4.21 25.19 4.34
CA GLN A 281 -2.81 25.58 4.26
C GLN A 281 -2.40 26.31 5.54
N TYR A 282 -1.28 25.91 6.13
CA TYR A 282 -0.76 26.49 7.35
C TYR A 282 0.63 27.11 7.13
N PRO A 283 0.92 28.27 7.76
CA PRO A 283 2.24 28.85 7.70
C PRO A 283 3.25 27.96 8.41
N GLN A 284 4.45 27.80 7.84
CA GLN A 284 5.51 26.93 8.36
C GLN A 284 6.31 27.65 9.47
N VAL A 285 5.67 27.85 10.62
CA VAL A 285 6.25 28.55 11.78
C VAL A 285 5.92 27.82 13.08
N ILE A 286 6.96 27.50 13.86
CA ILE A 286 6.78 26.88 15.18
C ILE A 286 5.89 27.77 16.06
N THR A 287 4.88 27.18 16.67
CA THR A 287 3.84 27.90 17.41
C THR A 287 3.62 27.29 18.78
N GLU A 288 3.49 28.13 19.81
CA GLU A 288 3.15 27.68 21.16
C GLU A 288 1.65 27.36 21.24
N VAL A 289 1.32 26.14 21.67
CA VAL A 289 -0.06 25.67 21.91
C VAL A 289 -0.29 25.49 23.41
N LYS A 290 -1.52 25.76 23.87
CA LYS A 290 -1.89 25.69 25.30
C LYS A 290 -3.21 25.00 25.54
N ALA A 291 -3.28 24.26 26.65
CA ALA A 291 -4.52 23.76 27.24
C ALA A 291 -4.55 24.05 28.74
N VAL A 292 -5.74 24.21 29.31
CA VAL A 292 -5.92 24.52 30.74
C VAL A 292 -6.85 23.50 31.36
N THR A 293 -6.51 23.06 32.56
CA THR A 293 -7.40 22.31 33.44
C THR A 293 -7.30 22.83 34.88
N TYR A 294 -8.16 22.31 35.76
CA TYR A 294 -8.19 22.65 37.17
C TYR A 294 -8.07 21.37 37.99
N VAL A 295 -7.18 21.39 38.96
CA VAL A 295 -6.86 20.25 39.83
C VAL A 295 -6.94 20.72 41.27
N SER A 296 -7.42 19.86 42.18
CA SER A 296 -7.40 20.18 43.60
C SER A 296 -5.96 20.46 44.07
N SER A 297 -5.78 21.44 44.96
CA SER A 297 -4.48 21.81 45.52
C SER A 297 -3.82 20.67 46.32
N ALA A 298 -4.59 19.63 46.68
CA ALA A 298 -4.09 18.42 47.32
C ALA A 298 -3.22 17.54 46.41
N PHE A 299 -3.27 17.71 45.09
CA PHE A 299 -2.53 16.88 44.13
C PHE A 299 -1.44 17.67 43.40
N LYS A 300 -0.32 17.00 43.13
CA LYS A 300 0.77 17.50 42.29
C LYS A 300 0.52 17.14 40.82
N PRO A 301 0.34 18.14 39.93
CA PRO A 301 0.16 17.86 38.50
C PRO A 301 1.45 17.32 37.86
N VAL A 302 1.33 16.26 37.08
CA VAL A 302 2.42 15.66 36.28
C VAL A 302 1.92 15.26 34.89
N ILE A 303 2.81 15.12 33.91
CA ILE A 303 2.47 14.67 32.55
C ILE A 303 2.58 13.14 32.51
N GLY A 304 1.59 12.45 31.93
CA GLY A 304 1.62 10.98 31.78
C GLY A 304 2.63 10.48 30.73
N GLU A 305 3.16 9.27 30.95
CA GLU A 305 4.27 8.67 30.16
C GLU A 305 3.97 8.51 28.66
N ASN A 306 2.72 8.24 28.28
CA ASN A 306 2.32 8.10 26.86
C ASN A 306 2.56 9.37 26.02
N ALA A 307 2.73 10.54 26.65
CA ALA A 307 3.03 11.79 25.95
C ALA A 307 4.55 12.04 25.76
N MET A 308 5.42 11.29 26.45
CA MET A 308 6.88 11.47 26.41
C MET A 308 7.61 10.42 25.58
N ASP A 309 7.05 9.21 25.43
CA ASP A 309 7.73 8.08 24.78
C ASP A 309 7.68 8.13 23.23
N ALA A 310 6.85 8.99 22.65
CA ALA A 310 6.77 9.15 21.20
C ALA A 310 7.93 9.97 20.58
N GLY A 311 8.83 10.51 21.40
CA GLY A 311 10.03 11.25 20.97
C GLY A 311 11.36 10.62 21.37
N SER A 312 11.34 9.50 22.10
CA SER A 312 12.53 8.77 22.54
C SER A 312 12.66 7.49 21.71
N GLY A 313 13.39 7.57 20.60
CA GLY A 313 13.89 6.38 19.93
C GLY A 313 14.81 5.61 20.88
N SER A 314 14.24 4.67 21.64
CA SER A 314 14.98 3.71 22.42
C SER A 314 15.67 2.73 21.48
N SER A 315 16.92 3.04 21.15
CA SER A 315 17.87 2.13 20.52
C SER A 315 18.40 1.14 21.56
N ALA A 316 17.62 0.11 21.87
CA ALA A 316 18.13 -1.10 22.53
C ALA A 316 17.21 -2.31 22.31
N GLY A 317 17.10 -2.73 21.05
CA GLY A 317 16.48 -4.00 20.64
C GLY A 317 17.34 -4.72 19.61
N GLY A 318 18.67 -4.69 19.78
CA GLY A 318 19.64 -5.32 18.88
C GLY A 318 19.88 -6.78 19.25
N SER A 319 19.08 -7.64 18.66
CA SER A 319 19.28 -9.07 18.45
C SER A 319 20.75 -9.52 18.42
N THR A 320 21.13 -10.45 19.29
CA THR A 320 22.26 -11.35 19.07
C THR A 320 21.76 -12.60 18.33
N GLY A 321 21.72 -12.55 16.99
CA GLY A 321 22.15 -13.70 16.20
C GLY A 321 23.68 -13.60 16.07
N ILE A 322 24.49 -14.63 15.85
CA ILE A 322 24.37 -15.89 15.12
C ILE A 322 25.60 -16.73 15.62
N ILE A 323 25.65 -18.06 15.72
CA ILE A 323 26.08 -19.07 14.72
C ILE A 323 26.33 -20.36 15.52
N GLY A 324 25.75 -21.47 15.07
CA GLY A 324 25.98 -22.80 15.64
C GLY A 324 27.27 -23.47 15.17
N SER A 325 27.62 -24.57 15.83
CA SER A 325 28.33 -25.76 15.32
C SER A 325 29.05 -26.40 16.50
N ASP A 326 28.59 -27.58 16.93
CA ASP A 326 29.38 -28.80 16.78
C ASP A 326 28.61 -29.95 17.41
N GLY A 327 28.48 -31.03 16.63
CA GLY A 327 27.85 -32.24 17.10
C GLY A 327 28.72 -32.95 18.13
N ASP A 328 28.07 -33.72 19.00
CA ASP A 328 28.65 -34.97 19.45
C ASP A 328 27.53 -35.96 19.75
N THR A 329 27.48 -37.00 18.93
CA THR A 329 26.89 -38.28 19.27
C THR A 329 27.95 -39.10 20.01
N GLN A 330 27.79 -39.28 21.33
CA GLN A 330 28.39 -40.36 22.13
C GLN A 330 27.43 -40.65 23.29
N SER A 331 26.71 -41.78 23.27
CA SER A 331 27.05 -43.01 24.02
C SER A 331 27.17 -42.79 25.53
N ASP A 332 26.08 -42.97 26.27
CA ASP A 332 25.75 -44.19 27.03
C ASP A 332 24.30 -44.15 27.52
#